data_AF-A0A090M3G3-F1
#
_entry.id   AF-A0A090M3G3-F1
#
_cell.length_a   1.000
_cell.length_b   1.000
_cell.length_c   1.000
_cell.angle_alpha   90.00
_cell.angle_beta   90.00
_cell.angle_gamma   90.00
#
_symmetry.space_group_name_H-M   'P 1'
#
loop_
_entity.id
_entity.type
_entity.pdbx_description
1 polymer ?
#
loop_
_entity_poly.entity_id
_entity_poly.type
_entity_poly.pdbx_seq_one_letter_code
_entity_poly.pdbx_strand_id
1 'polypeptide(L)'
;MRAVTAPAVRARDARKRRASIAREASARASRETETNPPRSKTAAYEQAHLAIVKGLEGTMKRREGGSTKRKSGRTKKTTRARLAVELPVSDGSDEGMVEMAVGTLGDLASDATCVFGSAKACAIASGDEGVRFESVSVDDAWGVVEAGAREGVVALVGVPADRVEAAMKKCKAASGRPVVGVNVEWAHAGDGGLANAMDRQQKGIDDQPMSDVEEFTHSFVVVYSFLPLSIQATMFGSTLEGAVFKCVRGGAPAGSPWRILVKENGEFEQVGAMQRRPEQADLESALYNSIAAKSQVNQVVGKASGFMRGLFNRDK
;
A
#
# COMPACT_ATOMS: atom_id res chain seq x y z
N MET A 1 -50.93 -47.58 12.12
CA MET A 1 -49.72 -46.83 12.54
C MET A 1 -49.16 -46.08 11.34
N ARG A 2 -49.30 -44.75 11.26
CA ARG A 2 -48.53 -43.91 10.33
C ARG A 2 -47.82 -42.86 11.16
N ALA A 3 -46.50 -42.98 11.21
CA ALA A 3 -45.61 -42.10 11.96
C ALA A 3 -45.48 -40.75 11.25
N VAL A 4 -45.66 -39.68 12.02
CA VAL A 4 -45.36 -38.29 11.66
C VAL A 4 -43.94 -38.00 12.13
N THR A 5 -42.99 -37.81 11.21
CA THR A 5 -41.68 -37.24 11.53
C THR A 5 -41.12 -36.44 10.36
N ALA A 6 -41.37 -35.12 10.33
CA ALA A 6 -40.64 -34.21 9.45
C ALA A 6 -40.47 -32.73 9.93
N PRO A 7 -40.18 -32.39 11.21
CA PRO A 7 -39.77 -31.01 11.56
C PRO A 7 -38.25 -30.78 11.61
N ALA A 8 -37.46 -31.80 11.96
CA ALA A 8 -36.06 -31.63 12.36
C ALA A 8 -35.08 -31.32 11.21
N VAL A 9 -35.37 -31.78 9.99
CA VAL A 9 -34.51 -31.59 8.81
C VAL A 9 -34.56 -30.14 8.31
N ARG A 10 -35.76 -29.53 8.28
CA ARG A 10 -35.95 -28.13 7.83
C ARG A 10 -35.25 -27.11 8.74
N ALA A 11 -35.20 -27.38 10.05
CA ALA A 11 -34.54 -26.49 11.01
C ALA A 11 -33.00 -26.48 10.87
N ARG A 12 -32.39 -27.62 10.53
CA ARG A 12 -30.93 -27.73 10.31
C ARG A 12 -30.48 -26.98 9.05
N ASP A 13 -31.26 -27.05 7.97
CA ASP A 13 -30.94 -26.36 6.72
C ASP A 13 -31.11 -24.84 6.83
N ALA A 14 -32.11 -24.36 7.57
CA ALA A 14 -32.28 -22.94 7.86
C ALA A 14 -31.11 -22.38 8.69
N ARG A 15 -30.59 -23.13 9.66
CA ARG A 15 -29.45 -22.73 10.50
C ARG A 15 -28.14 -22.68 9.70
N LYS A 16 -27.90 -23.64 8.80
CA LYS A 16 -26.74 -23.63 7.89
C LYS A 16 -26.78 -22.46 6.90
N ARG A 17 -27.94 -22.17 6.32
CA ARG A 17 -28.12 -21.03 5.41
C ARG A 17 -27.90 -19.68 6.11
N ARG A 18 -28.44 -19.50 7.32
CA ARG A 18 -28.20 -18.29 8.13
C ARG A 18 -26.73 -18.11 8.51
N ALA A 19 -26.02 -19.18 8.85
CA ALA A 19 -24.59 -19.13 9.14
C ALA A 19 -23.74 -18.80 7.89
N SER A 20 -24.14 -19.29 6.70
CA SER A 20 -23.51 -18.94 5.43
C SER A 20 -23.69 -17.47 5.08
N ILE A 21 -24.93 -16.98 5.18
CA ILE A 21 -25.26 -15.57 4.89
C ILE A 21 -24.56 -14.64 5.89
N ALA A 22 -24.48 -15.01 7.17
CA ALA A 22 -23.74 -14.22 8.17
C ALA A 22 -22.23 -14.21 7.89
N ARG A 23 -21.66 -15.34 7.43
CA ARG A 23 -20.25 -15.39 7.00
C ARG A 23 -19.99 -14.59 5.74
N GLU A 24 -20.88 -14.62 4.77
CA GLU A 24 -20.77 -13.83 3.54
C GLU A 24 -20.96 -12.34 3.82
N ALA A 25 -21.90 -11.96 4.68
CA ALA A 25 -22.11 -10.58 5.12
C ALA A 25 -20.91 -10.07 5.94
N SER A 26 -20.35 -10.89 6.83
CA SER A 26 -19.13 -10.55 7.55
C SER A 26 -17.93 -10.45 6.61
N ALA A 27 -17.76 -11.38 5.66
CA ALA A 27 -16.69 -11.31 4.67
C ALA A 27 -16.83 -10.11 3.71
N ARG A 28 -18.06 -9.69 3.40
CA ARG A 28 -18.36 -8.51 2.59
C ARG A 28 -18.14 -7.22 3.37
N ALA A 29 -18.56 -7.15 4.62
CA ALA A 29 -18.29 -6.02 5.51
C ALA A 29 -16.78 -5.86 5.78
N SER A 30 -16.08 -6.98 6.00
CA SER A 30 -14.61 -7.02 6.09
C SER A 30 -13.97 -6.53 4.79
N ARG A 31 -14.42 -7.01 3.62
CA ARG A 31 -13.94 -6.53 2.30
C ARG A 31 -14.21 -5.03 2.09
N GLU A 32 -15.36 -4.51 2.50
CA GLU A 32 -15.72 -3.09 2.39
C GLU A 32 -14.86 -2.23 3.32
N THR A 33 -14.55 -2.66 4.55
CA THR A 33 -13.60 -1.97 5.44
C THR A 33 -12.13 -2.12 4.98
N GLU A 34 -11.79 -3.20 4.30
CA GLU A 34 -10.41 -3.55 3.87
C GLU A 34 -9.99 -2.83 2.58
N THR A 35 -10.95 -2.42 1.73
CA THR A 35 -10.71 -1.66 0.50
C THR A 35 -10.89 -0.17 0.67
N ASN A 36 -11.42 0.33 1.78
CA ASN A 36 -11.59 1.77 1.94
C ASN A 36 -10.29 2.44 2.41
N PRO A 37 -10.02 3.67 1.95
CA PRO A 37 -8.90 4.44 2.48
C PRO A 37 -9.05 4.61 4.00
N PRO A 38 -7.93 4.72 4.74
CA PRO A 38 -7.98 4.84 6.19
C PRO A 38 -8.69 6.14 6.60
N ARG A 39 -9.49 6.06 7.67
CA ARG A 39 -10.18 7.22 8.27
C ARG A 39 -9.43 7.82 9.46
N SER A 40 -8.33 7.21 9.86
CA SER A 40 -7.47 7.66 10.96
C SER A 40 -6.02 7.21 10.75
N LYS A 41 -5.11 7.81 11.51
CA LYS A 41 -3.68 7.45 11.55
C LYS A 41 -3.49 5.98 11.95
N THR A 42 -4.14 5.55 13.03
CA THR A 42 -4.11 4.16 13.51
C THR A 42 -4.63 3.19 12.45
N ALA A 43 -5.73 3.51 11.78
CA ALA A 43 -6.25 2.68 10.69
C ALA A 43 -5.24 2.57 9.54
N ALA A 44 -4.53 3.65 9.19
CA ALA A 44 -3.49 3.60 8.16
C ALA A 44 -2.36 2.63 8.56
N TYR A 45 -1.94 2.65 9.83
CA TYR A 45 -0.92 1.74 10.35
C TYR A 45 -1.37 0.28 10.31
N GLU A 46 -2.60 -0.02 10.75
CA GLU A 46 -3.15 -1.38 10.68
C GLU A 46 -3.27 -1.89 9.23
N GLN A 47 -3.71 -1.02 8.30
CA GLN A 47 -3.81 -1.39 6.91
C GLN A 47 -2.43 -1.66 6.29
N ALA A 48 -1.42 -0.84 6.61
CA ALA A 48 -0.05 -1.01 6.15
C ALA A 48 0.60 -2.26 6.73
N HIS A 49 0.40 -2.51 8.02
CA HIS A 49 0.86 -3.71 8.70
C HIS A 49 0.37 -4.99 8.00
N LEU A 50 -0.94 -5.08 7.76
CA LEU A 50 -1.53 -6.21 7.04
C LEU A 50 -0.96 -6.35 5.62
N ALA A 51 -0.73 -5.24 4.92
CA ALA A 51 -0.14 -5.27 3.58
C ALA A 51 1.31 -5.77 3.57
N ILE A 52 2.10 -5.41 4.59
CA ILE A 52 3.47 -5.92 4.80
C ILE A 52 3.42 -7.43 5.00
N VAL A 53 2.61 -7.90 5.96
CA VAL A 53 2.47 -9.34 6.24
C VAL A 53 2.12 -10.11 4.96
N LYS A 54 1.15 -9.63 4.18
CA LYS A 54 0.77 -10.26 2.90
C LYS A 54 1.85 -10.19 1.83
N GLY A 55 2.59 -9.09 1.75
CA GLY A 55 3.74 -8.96 0.84
C GLY A 55 4.87 -9.94 1.18
N LEU A 56 5.12 -10.16 2.47
CA LEU A 56 6.12 -11.10 2.96
C LEU A 56 5.69 -12.55 2.71
N GLU A 57 4.44 -12.92 3.04
CA GLU A 57 3.87 -14.25 2.76
C GLU A 57 4.00 -14.63 1.27
N GLY A 58 3.65 -13.70 0.36
CA GLY A 58 3.74 -13.91 -1.08
C GLY A 58 5.17 -14.14 -1.59
N THR A 59 6.16 -13.60 -0.89
CA THR A 59 7.58 -13.79 -1.22
C THR A 59 8.13 -15.10 -0.62
N MET A 60 7.65 -15.52 0.55
CA MET A 60 8.02 -16.78 1.19
C MET A 60 7.44 -18.01 0.45
N LYS A 61 6.19 -17.95 -0.04
CA LYS A 61 5.59 -19.06 -0.82
C LYS A 61 6.31 -19.35 -2.14
N ARG A 62 6.94 -18.34 -2.76
CA ARG A 62 7.82 -18.53 -3.94
C ARG A 62 9.11 -19.30 -3.63
N ARG A 63 9.46 -19.49 -2.36
CA ARG A 63 10.64 -20.25 -1.91
C ARG A 63 10.36 -21.74 -1.78
N GLU A 64 9.15 -22.13 -1.37
CA GLU A 64 8.74 -23.53 -1.23
C GLU A 64 8.40 -24.19 -2.58
N GLY A 65 7.91 -23.41 -3.55
CA GLY A 65 7.80 -23.83 -4.95
C GLY A 65 9.14 -23.64 -5.66
N GLY A 66 9.94 -24.71 -5.74
CA GLY A 66 11.29 -24.73 -6.31
C GLY A 66 11.48 -23.94 -7.61
N SER A 67 12.72 -23.49 -7.83
CA SER A 67 13.17 -22.65 -8.94
C SER A 67 12.43 -22.92 -10.26
N THR A 68 11.53 -22.03 -10.67
CA THR A 68 10.97 -22.08 -12.02
C THR A 68 12.01 -21.49 -12.97
N LYS A 69 12.83 -22.36 -13.57
CA LYS A 69 13.69 -21.99 -14.70
C LYS A 69 12.79 -21.45 -15.81
N ARG A 70 12.89 -20.15 -16.11
CA ARG A 70 12.42 -19.63 -17.42
C ARG A 70 13.33 -20.20 -18.51
N LYS A 71 12.78 -20.45 -19.69
CA LYS A 71 13.47 -20.96 -20.90
C LYS A 71 14.64 -20.09 -21.41
N SER A 72 15.01 -19.00 -20.73
CA SER A 72 16.00 -18.02 -21.22
C SER A 72 17.36 -18.06 -20.51
N GLY A 73 17.72 -19.13 -19.80
CA GLY A 73 19.07 -19.35 -19.26
C GLY A 73 19.56 -18.37 -18.18
N ARG A 74 18.79 -17.33 -17.84
CA ARG A 74 19.18 -16.32 -16.86
C ARG A 74 18.68 -16.72 -15.47
N THR A 75 19.60 -17.13 -14.59
CA THR A 75 19.32 -17.45 -13.18
C THR A 75 18.80 -16.18 -12.49
N LYS A 76 17.52 -16.13 -12.13
CA LYS A 76 17.00 -15.01 -11.34
C LYS A 76 17.57 -15.16 -9.92
N LYS A 77 18.57 -14.33 -9.58
CA LYS A 77 19.01 -14.12 -8.20
C LYS A 77 17.76 -13.86 -7.37
N THR A 78 17.50 -14.68 -6.36
CA THR A 78 16.29 -14.54 -5.54
C THR A 78 16.47 -13.29 -4.68
N THR A 79 16.16 -12.11 -5.22
CA THR A 79 16.11 -10.89 -4.45
C THR A 79 14.99 -11.07 -3.43
N ARG A 80 15.37 -11.16 -2.16
CA ARG A 80 14.44 -11.26 -1.03
C ARG A 80 13.56 -10.00 -1.01
N ALA A 81 12.38 -10.09 -0.40
CA ALA A 81 11.36 -9.05 -0.51
C ALA A 81 11.91 -7.68 -0.10
N ARG A 82 11.72 -6.67 -0.94
CA ARG A 82 11.92 -5.26 -0.62
C ARG A 82 10.58 -4.57 -0.80
N LEU A 83 9.88 -4.37 0.31
CA LEU A 83 8.55 -3.79 0.34
C LEU A 83 8.66 -2.32 0.74
N ALA A 84 7.76 -1.48 0.25
CA ALA A 84 7.65 -0.10 0.68
C ALA A 84 6.21 0.19 1.13
N VAL A 85 6.10 1.00 2.17
CA VAL A 85 4.85 1.55 2.66
C VAL A 85 4.95 3.07 2.76
N GLU A 86 3.92 3.73 2.26
CA GLU A 86 3.82 5.19 2.21
C GLU A 86 2.60 5.61 3.01
N LEU A 87 2.87 6.28 4.11
CA LEU A 87 1.90 6.69 5.11
C LEU A 87 1.78 8.21 5.06
N PRO A 88 0.59 8.76 5.34
CA PRO A 88 0.47 10.20 5.54
C PRO A 88 1.48 10.59 6.62
N VAL A 89 2.36 11.52 6.26
CA VAL A 89 3.51 11.89 7.09
C VAL A 89 2.97 12.29 8.46
N SER A 90 3.55 11.73 9.53
CA SER A 90 3.47 12.37 10.85
C SER A 90 4.00 13.79 10.71
N ASP A 91 3.80 14.64 11.72
CA ASP A 91 4.30 16.03 11.79
C ASP A 91 5.82 16.24 11.56
N GLY A 92 6.56 15.26 11.04
CA GLY A 92 8.00 15.30 10.79
C GLY A 92 8.82 15.10 12.06
N SER A 93 8.16 14.88 13.21
CA SER A 93 8.83 14.67 14.49
C SER A 93 9.51 13.31 14.56
N ASP A 94 10.56 13.25 15.38
CA ASP A 94 11.28 12.02 15.68
C ASP A 94 10.35 11.02 16.41
N GLU A 95 9.51 11.50 17.32
CA GLU A 95 8.47 10.72 18.01
C GLU A 95 7.46 10.12 17.02
N GLY A 96 7.03 10.93 16.03
CA GLY A 96 6.14 10.48 14.98
C GLY A 96 6.72 9.36 14.12
N MET A 97 8.04 9.37 13.88
CA MET A 97 8.73 8.27 13.20
C MET A 97 8.74 6.98 14.03
N VAL A 98 8.96 7.08 15.34
CA VAL A 98 8.91 5.93 16.26
C VAL A 98 7.50 5.35 16.32
N GLU A 99 6.48 6.21 16.50
CA GLU A 99 5.07 5.80 16.49
C GLU A 99 4.71 5.09 15.18
N MET A 100 5.16 5.63 14.04
CA MET A 100 4.94 5.04 12.72
C MET A 100 5.57 3.66 12.60
N ALA A 101 6.80 3.48 13.08
CA ALA A 101 7.48 2.18 13.08
C ALA A 101 6.72 1.16 13.95
N VAL A 102 6.35 1.54 15.17
CA VAL A 102 5.60 0.69 16.10
C VAL A 102 4.26 0.27 15.51
N GLY A 103 3.46 1.24 15.05
CA GLY A 103 2.13 0.99 14.50
C GLY A 103 2.15 0.13 13.24
N THR A 104 3.13 0.36 12.36
CA THR A 104 3.19 -0.33 11.06
C THR A 104 3.78 -1.73 11.17
N LEU A 105 4.73 -1.95 12.08
CA LEU A 105 5.32 -3.28 12.27
C LEU A 105 4.41 -4.20 13.09
N GLY A 106 3.61 -3.67 14.02
CA GLY A 106 2.63 -4.46 14.74
C GLY A 106 3.24 -5.67 15.45
N ASP A 107 2.81 -6.88 15.10
CA ASP A 107 3.34 -8.13 15.64
C ASP A 107 4.73 -8.52 15.09
N LEU A 108 5.13 -7.99 13.92
CA LEU A 108 6.47 -8.20 13.35
C LEU A 108 7.58 -7.49 14.14
N ALA A 109 7.22 -6.56 15.02
CA ALA A 109 8.16 -5.71 15.74
C ALA A 109 9.17 -6.51 16.57
N SER A 110 8.77 -7.62 17.21
CA SER A 110 9.66 -8.40 18.08
C SER A 110 10.87 -8.99 17.36
N ASP A 111 10.74 -9.27 16.06
CA ASP A 111 11.79 -9.85 15.23
C ASP A 111 12.37 -8.81 14.24
N ALA A 112 11.97 -7.54 14.37
CA ALA A 112 12.40 -6.49 13.48
C ALA A 112 13.67 -5.78 13.99
N THR A 113 14.51 -5.37 13.04
CA THR A 113 15.50 -4.31 13.27
C THR A 113 15.07 -3.07 12.52
N CYS A 114 14.78 -1.99 13.23
CA CYS A 114 14.47 -0.68 12.70
C CYS A 114 15.75 0.14 12.52
N VAL A 115 16.06 0.47 11.27
CA VAL A 115 17.11 1.41 10.89
C VAL A 115 16.46 2.77 10.66
N PHE A 116 16.67 3.70 11.59
CA PHE A 116 16.11 5.04 11.52
C PHE A 116 17.00 5.99 10.73
N GLY A 117 16.39 6.82 9.89
CA GLY A 117 17.08 7.93 9.22
C GLY A 117 17.52 9.04 10.18
N SER A 118 16.78 9.23 11.28
CA SER A 118 17.11 10.18 12.35
C SER A 118 17.75 9.48 13.54
N ALA A 119 18.94 9.95 13.94
CA ALA A 119 19.61 9.49 15.16
C ALA A 119 18.80 9.80 16.43
N LYS A 120 18.00 10.89 16.42
CA LYS A 120 17.13 11.24 17.55
C LYS A 120 15.95 10.29 17.64
N ALA A 121 15.29 9.96 16.53
CA ALA A 121 14.24 8.95 16.50
C ALA A 121 14.77 7.59 16.98
N CYS A 122 15.99 7.22 16.57
CA CYS A 122 16.66 6.03 17.08
C CYS A 122 16.85 6.07 18.61
N ALA A 123 17.33 7.20 19.15
CA ALA A 123 17.56 7.34 20.59
C ALA A 123 16.25 7.28 21.39
N ILE A 124 15.17 7.90 20.90
CA ILE A 124 13.83 7.81 21.48
C ILE A 124 13.37 6.35 21.52
N ALA A 125 13.45 5.66 20.37
CA ALA A 125 13.00 4.27 20.28
C ALA A 125 13.82 3.32 21.16
N SER A 126 15.13 3.55 21.31
CA SER A 126 15.99 2.76 22.20
C SER A 126 15.72 3.01 23.69
N GLY A 127 15.17 4.16 24.05
CA GLY A 127 14.86 4.54 25.44
C GLY A 127 13.45 4.19 25.89
N ASP A 128 12.58 3.75 24.99
CA ASP A 128 11.17 3.44 25.26
C ASP A 128 10.97 1.92 25.49
N GLU A 129 10.60 1.54 26.72
CA GLU A 129 10.33 0.14 27.09
C GLU A 129 9.14 -0.48 26.33
N GLY A 130 8.26 0.34 25.74
CA GLY A 130 7.16 -0.09 24.88
C GLY A 130 7.60 -0.52 23.48
N VAL A 131 8.81 -0.15 23.05
CA VAL A 131 9.37 -0.52 21.75
C VAL A 131 9.91 -1.95 21.81
N ARG A 132 9.42 -2.80 20.88
CA ARG A 132 9.74 -4.23 20.84
C ARG A 132 10.77 -4.62 19.78
N PHE A 133 11.17 -3.68 18.93
CA PHE A 133 12.17 -3.90 17.89
C PHE A 133 13.55 -3.41 18.33
N GLU A 134 14.58 -3.91 17.68
CA GLU A 134 15.92 -3.33 17.78
C GLU A 134 15.97 -2.01 17.02
N SER A 135 16.53 -0.97 17.64
CA SER A 135 16.68 0.35 17.04
C SER A 135 18.15 0.61 16.70
N VAL A 136 18.42 1.00 15.46
CA VAL A 136 19.76 1.30 14.94
C VAL A 136 19.71 2.58 14.13
N SER A 137 20.66 3.50 14.29
CA SER A 137 20.76 4.65 13.39
C SER A 137 21.32 4.23 12.03
N VAL A 138 20.86 4.86 10.95
CA VAL A 138 21.45 4.68 9.62
C VAL A 138 22.94 5.03 9.61
N ASP A 139 23.37 5.96 10.46
CA ASP A 139 24.75 6.44 10.56
C ASP A 139 25.65 5.58 11.46
N ASP A 140 25.08 4.72 12.32
CA ASP A 140 25.88 3.91 13.24
C ASP A 140 26.70 2.84 12.50
N ALA A 141 27.73 2.31 13.14
CA ALA A 141 28.30 1.04 12.68
C ALA A 141 27.28 -0.09 12.95
N TRP A 142 27.05 -0.97 11.98
CA TRP A 142 26.30 -2.21 12.19
C TRP A 142 27.06 -3.32 11.50
N GLY A 143 27.80 -4.10 12.28
CA GLY A 143 28.70 -5.12 11.76
C GLY A 143 27.93 -6.23 11.06
N VAL A 144 28.54 -6.89 10.07
CA VAL A 144 27.92 -8.02 9.34
C VAL A 144 27.54 -9.16 10.28
N VAL A 145 28.35 -9.41 11.32
CA VAL A 145 28.10 -10.46 12.32
C VAL A 145 26.86 -10.13 13.16
N GLU A 146 26.79 -8.90 13.69
CA GLU A 146 25.65 -8.43 14.49
C GLU A 146 24.36 -8.39 13.65
N ALA A 147 24.45 -7.84 12.44
CA ALA A 147 23.32 -7.70 11.52
C ALA A 147 22.80 -9.05 11.01
N GLY A 148 23.69 -10.03 10.83
CA GLY A 148 23.38 -11.37 10.35
C GLY A 148 22.91 -12.34 11.44
N ALA A 149 23.11 -12.02 12.72
CA ALA A 149 22.71 -12.88 13.83
C ALA A 149 21.20 -12.89 14.10
N ARG A 150 20.48 -11.86 13.64
CA ARG A 150 19.03 -11.74 13.85
C ARG A 150 18.23 -12.32 12.70
N GLU A 151 17.07 -12.87 13.04
CA GLU A 151 16.04 -13.27 12.08
C GLU A 151 15.03 -12.12 11.87
N GLY A 152 13.98 -12.34 11.08
CA GLY A 152 12.94 -11.34 10.84
C GLY A 152 13.31 -10.24 9.83
N VAL A 153 12.70 -9.05 9.96
CA VAL A 153 12.70 -7.99 8.93
C VAL A 153 13.63 -6.83 9.28
N VAL A 154 14.17 -6.17 8.26
CA VAL A 154 14.86 -4.88 8.40
C VAL A 154 13.90 -3.78 7.97
N ALA A 155 13.48 -2.93 8.89
CA ALA A 155 12.62 -1.79 8.62
C ALA A 155 13.48 -0.53 8.44
N LEU A 156 13.44 0.10 7.27
CA LEU A 156 14.08 1.40 7.01
C LEU A 156 13.04 2.48 7.28
N VAL A 157 13.20 3.29 8.32
CA VAL A 157 12.18 4.22 8.80
C VAL A 157 12.63 5.65 8.57
N GLY A 158 11.91 6.40 7.74
CA GLY A 158 12.16 7.83 7.51
C GLY A 158 13.58 8.12 7.00
N VAL A 159 14.14 7.23 6.19
CA VAL A 159 15.52 7.40 5.70
C VAL A 159 15.54 8.44 4.58
N PRO A 160 16.33 9.52 4.70
CA PRO A 160 16.38 10.58 3.71
C PRO A 160 17.13 10.16 2.44
N ALA A 161 16.87 10.85 1.34
CA ALA A 161 17.38 10.50 0.02
C ALA A 161 18.91 10.57 -0.12
N ASP A 162 19.58 11.41 0.70
CA ASP A 162 21.04 11.51 0.75
C ASP A 162 21.70 10.36 1.53
N ARG A 163 20.93 9.54 2.26
CA ARG A 163 21.41 8.41 3.08
C ARG A 163 21.09 7.04 2.51
N VAL A 164 20.64 6.95 1.25
CA VAL A 164 20.31 5.68 0.59
C VAL A 164 21.48 4.70 0.60
N GLU A 165 22.70 5.17 0.35
CA GLU A 165 23.88 4.31 0.30
C GLU A 165 24.18 3.68 1.68
N ALA A 166 24.03 4.45 2.76
CA ALA A 166 24.21 3.95 4.12
C ALA A 166 23.14 2.90 4.45
N ALA A 167 21.87 3.16 4.16
CA ALA A 167 20.78 2.19 4.36
C ALA A 167 20.96 0.92 3.51
N MET A 168 21.44 1.03 2.27
CA MET A 168 21.79 -0.12 1.44
C MET A 168 22.88 -0.96 2.09
N LYS A 169 23.95 -0.34 2.61
CA LYS A 169 25.05 -1.06 3.29
C LYS A 169 24.53 -1.83 4.50
N LYS A 170 23.63 -1.24 5.30
CA LYS A 170 22.95 -1.89 6.43
C LYS A 170 22.14 -3.13 5.98
N CYS A 171 21.35 -2.98 4.91
CA CYS A 171 20.55 -4.09 4.37
C CYS A 171 21.43 -5.21 3.79
N LYS A 172 22.59 -4.87 3.22
CA LYS A 172 23.58 -5.86 2.75
C LYS A 172 24.22 -6.61 3.92
N ALA A 173 24.55 -5.91 5.01
CA ALA A 173 25.10 -6.51 6.23
C ALA A 173 24.11 -7.48 6.89
N ALA A 174 22.82 -7.17 6.86
CA ALA A 174 21.72 -8.01 7.36
C ALA A 174 21.50 -9.32 6.57
N SER A 175 22.46 -9.74 5.73
CA SER A 175 22.53 -11.05 5.07
C SER A 175 21.25 -11.46 4.35
N GLY A 176 20.60 -10.46 3.75
CA GLY A 176 19.41 -10.56 2.92
C GLY A 176 18.08 -10.51 3.67
N ARG A 177 17.97 -10.30 4.99
CA ARG A 177 16.65 -10.21 5.65
C ARG A 177 15.64 -9.38 4.82
N PRO A 178 14.34 -9.77 4.73
CA PRO A 178 13.36 -8.97 4.01
C PRO A 178 13.40 -7.51 4.48
N VAL A 179 13.34 -6.58 3.54
CA VAL A 179 13.45 -5.15 3.84
C VAL A 179 12.08 -4.50 3.66
N VAL A 180 11.69 -3.67 4.62
CA VAL A 180 10.47 -2.86 4.57
C VAL A 180 10.89 -1.39 4.67
N GLY A 181 10.70 -0.60 3.62
CA GLY A 181 10.84 0.85 3.67
C GLY A 181 9.55 1.48 4.19
N VAL A 182 9.62 2.18 5.31
CA VAL A 182 8.51 2.93 5.92
C VAL A 182 8.80 4.41 5.73
N ASN A 183 8.05 5.06 4.83
CA ASN A 183 8.26 6.46 4.44
C ASN A 183 9.73 6.79 4.09
N VAL A 184 10.34 5.96 3.23
CA VAL A 184 11.66 6.28 2.66
C VAL A 184 11.51 7.45 1.69
N GLU A 185 12.48 8.37 1.68
CA GLU A 185 12.33 9.64 0.96
C GLU A 185 12.91 9.64 -0.46
N TRP A 186 13.69 8.61 -0.82
CA TRP A 186 14.21 8.51 -2.17
C TRP A 186 13.11 8.16 -3.19
N ALA A 187 13.22 8.72 -4.38
CA ALA A 187 12.27 8.48 -5.45
C ALA A 187 12.33 7.03 -5.96
N HIS A 188 11.18 6.36 -6.00
CA HIS A 188 11.03 5.05 -6.62
C HIS A 188 9.62 4.89 -7.21
N ALA A 189 9.49 4.10 -8.29
CA ALA A 189 8.17 3.81 -8.88
C ALA A 189 7.34 2.83 -8.04
N GLY A 190 7.98 2.09 -7.12
CA GLY A 190 7.29 1.12 -6.26
C GLY A 190 6.81 -0.14 -7.00
N ASP A 191 7.40 -0.44 -8.15
CA ASP A 191 7.05 -1.55 -9.03
C ASP A 191 8.13 -2.65 -9.09
N GLY A 192 9.14 -2.55 -8.21
CA GLY A 192 10.26 -3.50 -8.16
C GLY A 192 11.25 -3.36 -9.32
N GLY A 193 11.29 -2.19 -9.96
CA GLY A 193 12.30 -1.81 -10.96
C GLY A 193 11.82 -1.95 -12.40
N LEU A 194 10.52 -2.17 -12.61
CA LEU A 194 9.95 -2.33 -13.95
C LEU A 194 10.02 -1.03 -14.75
N ALA A 195 9.60 0.10 -14.17
CA ALA A 195 9.67 1.41 -14.82
C ALA A 195 11.12 1.79 -15.16
N ASN A 196 12.07 1.57 -14.25
CA ASN A 196 13.49 1.82 -14.53
C ASN A 196 14.00 0.92 -15.67
N ALA A 197 13.67 -0.38 -15.67
CA ALA A 197 14.06 -1.27 -16.75
C ALA A 197 13.50 -0.83 -18.12
N MET A 198 12.24 -0.37 -18.15
CA MET A 198 11.60 0.14 -19.38
C MET A 198 12.25 1.45 -19.86
N ASP A 199 12.51 2.39 -18.96
CA ASP A 199 13.16 3.66 -19.28
C ASP A 199 14.57 3.44 -19.85
N ARG A 200 15.35 2.53 -19.24
CA ARG A 200 16.69 2.17 -19.72
C ARG A 200 16.64 1.51 -21.10
N GLN A 201 15.67 0.63 -21.33
CA GLN A 201 15.46 0.01 -22.64
C GLN A 201 15.10 1.07 -23.70
N GLN A 202 14.23 2.03 -23.35
CA GLN A 202 13.86 3.12 -24.26
C GLN A 202 15.05 4.02 -24.60
N LYS A 203 15.97 4.22 -23.64
CA LYS A 203 17.21 4.98 -23.82
C LYS A 203 18.33 4.18 -24.51
N GLY A 204 18.15 2.88 -24.73
CA GLY A 204 19.17 2.00 -25.32
C GLY A 204 20.41 1.79 -24.43
N ILE A 205 20.22 1.83 -23.11
CA ILE A 205 21.28 1.67 -22.10
C ILE A 205 21.03 0.47 -21.16
N ASP A 206 20.18 -0.47 -21.56
CA ASP A 206 19.80 -1.64 -20.77
C ASP A 206 20.92 -2.67 -20.61
N ASP A 207 21.98 -2.57 -21.40
CA ASP A 207 23.22 -3.34 -21.30
C ASP A 207 24.26 -2.72 -20.35
N GLN A 208 24.14 -1.42 -20.05
CA GLN A 208 25.08 -0.72 -19.17
C GLN A 208 24.88 -1.16 -17.71
N PRO A 209 25.97 -1.36 -16.94
CA PRO A 209 25.86 -1.74 -15.53
C PRO A 209 25.19 -0.64 -14.71
N MET A 210 24.27 -1.05 -13.86
CA MET A 210 23.63 -0.19 -12.87
C MET A 210 24.53 -0.06 -11.65
N SER A 211 24.55 1.10 -11.00
CA SER A 211 25.19 1.20 -9.68
C SER A 211 24.39 0.40 -8.65
N ASP A 212 25.06 -0.16 -7.64
CA ASP A 212 24.38 -0.90 -6.57
C ASP A 212 23.30 -0.07 -5.86
N VAL A 213 23.55 1.24 -5.72
CA VAL A 213 22.61 2.19 -5.11
C VAL A 213 21.37 2.37 -5.98
N GLU A 214 21.55 2.53 -7.30
CA GLU A 214 20.43 2.64 -8.25
C GLU A 214 19.59 1.34 -8.27
N GLU A 215 20.24 0.16 -8.26
CA GLU A 215 19.52 -1.12 -8.18
C GLU A 215 18.73 -1.23 -6.88
N PHE A 216 19.32 -0.80 -5.76
CA PHE A 216 18.66 -0.79 -4.47
C PHE A 216 17.44 0.12 -4.46
N THR A 217 17.57 1.37 -4.88
CA THR A 217 16.51 2.38 -4.94
C THR A 217 15.29 1.88 -5.71
N HIS A 218 15.49 1.30 -6.89
CA HIS A 218 14.37 0.89 -7.76
C HIS A 218 13.78 -0.48 -7.41
N SER A 219 14.44 -1.27 -6.57
CA SER A 219 13.99 -2.64 -6.27
C SER A 219 12.79 -2.76 -5.33
N PHE A 220 12.33 -1.65 -4.74
CA PHE A 220 11.22 -1.65 -3.80
C PHE A 220 9.87 -1.80 -4.50
N VAL A 221 8.99 -2.59 -3.89
CA VAL A 221 7.61 -2.79 -4.31
C VAL A 221 6.69 -2.17 -3.27
N VAL A 222 5.90 -1.19 -3.68
CA VAL A 222 4.95 -0.53 -2.78
C VAL A 222 3.75 -1.44 -2.56
N VAL A 223 3.57 -1.85 -1.31
CA VAL A 223 2.46 -2.71 -0.87
C VAL A 223 1.35 -1.93 -0.19
N TYR A 224 1.67 -0.75 0.34
CA TYR A 224 0.71 0.17 0.90
C TYR A 224 1.10 1.61 0.57
N SER A 225 0.14 2.43 0.18
CA SER A 225 0.33 3.86 -0.01
C SER A 225 -0.98 4.56 0.28
N PHE A 226 -0.97 5.55 1.16
CA PHE A 226 -2.06 6.51 1.30
C PHE A 226 -1.46 7.90 1.40
N LEU A 227 -1.45 8.61 0.27
CA LEU A 227 -0.92 9.97 0.17
C LEU A 227 -2.08 10.93 -0.11
N PRO A 228 -2.55 11.69 0.91
CA PRO A 228 -3.48 12.77 0.70
C PRO A 228 -2.86 13.84 -0.20
N LEU A 229 -3.63 14.34 -1.17
CA LEU A 229 -3.17 15.34 -2.13
C LEU A 229 -4.28 16.37 -2.35
N SER A 230 -3.88 17.63 -2.52
CA SER A 230 -4.76 18.68 -3.03
C SER A 230 -4.65 18.72 -4.55
N ILE A 231 -5.72 18.35 -5.25
CA ILE A 231 -5.74 18.33 -6.70
C ILE A 231 -6.29 19.67 -7.18
N GLN A 232 -5.45 20.46 -7.87
CA GLN A 232 -5.87 21.73 -8.46
C GLN A 232 -6.66 21.47 -9.74
N ALA A 233 -7.94 21.85 -9.77
CA ALA A 233 -8.75 21.83 -10.98
C ALA A 233 -8.66 23.21 -11.66
N THR A 234 -7.63 23.41 -12.47
CA THR A 234 -7.28 24.70 -13.10
C THR A 234 -8.43 25.31 -13.90
N MET A 235 -9.34 24.49 -14.44
CA MET A 235 -10.49 24.93 -15.24
C MET A 235 -11.68 25.46 -14.42
N PHE A 236 -11.78 25.12 -13.13
CA PHE A 236 -12.94 25.47 -12.29
C PHE A 236 -12.57 26.34 -11.08
N GLY A 237 -11.32 26.79 -10.97
CA GLY A 237 -10.85 27.59 -9.84
C GLY A 237 -11.04 26.94 -8.48
N SER A 238 -11.19 25.60 -8.43
CA SER A 238 -11.43 24.84 -7.20
C SER A 238 -10.30 23.86 -6.93
N THR A 239 -9.93 23.74 -5.66
CA THR A 239 -9.05 22.68 -5.17
C THR A 239 -9.91 21.56 -4.62
N LEU A 240 -9.74 20.35 -5.15
CA LEU A 240 -10.40 19.16 -4.63
C LEU A 240 -9.43 18.41 -3.73
N GLU A 241 -9.88 18.03 -2.54
CA GLU A 241 -9.14 17.09 -1.70
C GLU A 241 -9.22 15.70 -2.32
N GLY A 242 -8.09 15.01 -2.42
CA GLY A 242 -8.01 13.67 -2.99
C GLY A 242 -6.92 12.84 -2.33
N ALA A 243 -6.75 11.63 -2.82
CA ALA A 243 -5.66 10.76 -2.39
C ALA A 243 -5.28 9.77 -3.50
N VAL A 244 -4.00 9.42 -3.54
CA VAL A 244 -3.55 8.21 -4.22
C VAL A 244 -3.47 7.11 -3.18
N PHE A 245 -4.15 6.00 -3.47
CA PHE A 245 -4.27 4.88 -2.54
C PHE A 245 -3.88 3.55 -3.17
N LYS A 246 -3.06 2.77 -2.47
CA LYS A 246 -2.75 1.39 -2.79
C LYS A 246 -2.73 0.57 -1.50
N CYS A 247 -3.32 -0.61 -1.54
CA CYS A 247 -3.29 -1.54 -0.40
C CYS A 247 -3.33 -2.98 -0.91
N VAL A 248 -2.22 -3.71 -0.73
CA VAL A 248 -2.09 -5.11 -1.12
C VAL A 248 -2.68 -5.99 -0.02
N ARG A 249 -3.71 -6.78 -0.34
CA ARG A 249 -4.37 -7.69 0.62
C ARG A 249 -4.12 -9.17 0.35
N GLY A 250 -3.46 -9.50 -0.76
CA GLY A 250 -3.14 -10.86 -1.17
C GLY A 250 -2.72 -10.94 -2.63
N GLY A 251 -2.13 -12.07 -3.01
CA GLY A 251 -1.59 -12.28 -4.35
C GLY A 251 -0.29 -11.49 -4.61
N ALA A 252 0.09 -11.38 -5.88
CA ALA A 252 1.27 -10.58 -6.22
C ALA A 252 0.97 -9.08 -6.03
N PRO A 253 1.88 -8.27 -5.45
CA PRO A 253 1.67 -6.83 -5.29
C PRO A 253 1.33 -6.07 -6.57
N ALA A 254 1.83 -6.56 -7.72
CA ALA A 254 1.51 -6.04 -9.04
C ALA A 254 0.05 -6.25 -9.47
N GLY A 255 -0.70 -7.15 -8.81
CA GLY A 255 -2.12 -7.36 -9.08
C GLY A 255 -3.05 -6.41 -8.32
N SER A 256 -2.54 -5.67 -7.34
CA SER A 256 -3.32 -4.66 -6.62
C SER A 256 -3.14 -3.29 -7.30
N PRO A 257 -4.21 -2.69 -7.85
CA PRO A 257 -4.09 -1.43 -8.57
C PRO A 257 -3.85 -0.26 -7.62
N TRP A 258 -3.21 0.78 -8.15
CA TRP A 258 -3.27 2.12 -7.60
C TRP A 258 -4.64 2.72 -7.86
N ARG A 259 -5.21 3.40 -6.87
CA ARG A 259 -6.54 4.01 -6.94
C ARG A 259 -6.39 5.52 -6.78
N ILE A 260 -7.14 6.24 -7.60
CA ILE A 260 -7.24 7.70 -7.54
C ILE A 260 -8.56 8.01 -6.88
N LEU A 261 -8.49 8.71 -5.75
CA LEU A 261 -9.64 9.02 -4.90
C LEU A 261 -9.85 10.53 -4.85
N VAL A 262 -11.10 10.96 -4.84
CA VAL A 262 -11.54 12.34 -4.61
C VAL A 262 -12.44 12.35 -3.39
N LYS A 263 -12.28 13.34 -2.52
CA LYS A 263 -13.06 13.48 -1.30
C LYS A 263 -14.27 14.37 -1.57
N GLU A 264 -15.46 13.81 -1.40
CA GLU A 264 -16.74 14.50 -1.54
C GLU A 264 -17.58 14.26 -0.29
N ASN A 265 -18.19 15.33 0.23
CA ASN A 265 -19.00 15.28 1.45
C ASN A 265 -18.30 14.59 2.65
N GLY A 266 -16.98 14.69 2.71
CA GLY A 266 -16.17 14.06 3.77
C GLY A 266 -15.79 12.59 3.51
N GLU A 267 -16.24 11.98 2.42
CA GLU A 267 -15.93 10.59 2.06
C GLU A 267 -15.11 10.50 0.77
N PHE A 268 -14.21 9.52 0.69
CA PHE A 268 -13.42 9.29 -0.51
C PHE A 268 -14.17 8.41 -1.51
N GLU A 269 -14.38 8.92 -2.72
CA GLU A 269 -14.91 8.21 -3.87
C GLU A 269 -13.77 7.89 -4.86
N GLN A 270 -13.79 6.69 -5.43
CA GLN A 270 -12.81 6.32 -6.45
C GLN A 270 -13.20 6.86 -7.82
N VAL A 271 -12.29 7.60 -8.43
CA VAL A 271 -12.47 8.20 -9.77
C VAL A 271 -11.59 7.55 -10.84
N GLY A 272 -10.61 6.74 -10.44
CA GLY A 272 -9.73 6.05 -11.37
C GLY A 272 -8.95 4.91 -10.72
N ALA A 273 -8.38 4.04 -11.54
CA ALA A 273 -7.44 3.00 -11.11
C ALA A 273 -6.40 2.69 -12.20
N MET A 274 -5.18 2.38 -11.78
CA MET A 274 -4.04 2.14 -12.67
C MET A 274 -3.14 1.02 -12.13
N GLN A 275 -2.42 0.33 -13.02
CA GLN A 275 -1.44 -0.70 -12.62
C GLN A 275 -0.10 -0.09 -12.19
N ARG A 276 0.31 0.99 -12.87
CA ARG A 276 1.45 1.82 -12.45
C ARG A 276 1.01 2.91 -11.48
N ARG A 277 1.97 3.48 -10.76
CA ARG A 277 1.74 4.68 -9.95
C ARG A 277 1.19 5.81 -10.86
N PRO A 278 0.08 6.45 -10.49
CA PRO A 278 -0.44 7.61 -11.21
C PRO A 278 0.55 8.77 -11.20
N GLU A 279 0.71 9.41 -12.34
CA GLU A 279 1.45 10.66 -12.50
C GLU A 279 0.48 11.84 -12.49
N GLN A 280 0.99 13.07 -12.43
CA GLN A 280 0.16 14.28 -12.38
C GLN A 280 -0.87 14.33 -13.53
N ALA A 281 -0.45 14.01 -14.75
CA ALA A 281 -1.35 14.00 -15.91
C ALA A 281 -2.50 12.98 -15.77
N ASP A 282 -2.26 11.84 -15.10
CA ASP A 282 -3.29 10.84 -14.84
C ASP A 282 -4.28 11.32 -13.79
N LEU A 283 -3.80 12.01 -12.75
CA LEU A 283 -4.62 12.59 -11.69
C LEU A 283 -5.57 13.64 -12.27
N GLU A 284 -5.04 14.55 -13.09
CA GLU A 284 -5.83 15.58 -13.77
C GLU A 284 -6.87 14.94 -14.70
N SER A 285 -6.47 13.97 -15.51
CA SER A 285 -7.37 13.26 -16.43
C SER A 285 -8.49 12.52 -15.70
N ALA A 286 -8.18 11.80 -14.62
CA ALA A 286 -9.18 11.10 -13.81
C ALA A 286 -10.17 12.09 -13.17
N LEU A 287 -9.68 13.25 -12.73
CA LEU A 287 -10.52 14.30 -12.17
C LEU A 287 -11.47 14.91 -13.21
N TYR A 288 -10.96 15.27 -14.39
CA TYR A 288 -11.78 15.80 -15.48
C TYR A 288 -12.89 14.83 -15.87
N ASN A 289 -12.56 13.54 -15.99
CA ASN A 289 -13.53 12.51 -16.32
C ASN A 289 -14.62 12.37 -15.24
N SER A 290 -14.25 12.44 -13.96
CA SER A 290 -15.20 12.40 -12.85
C SER A 290 -16.18 13.59 -12.87
N ILE A 291 -15.65 14.81 -13.03
CA ILE A 291 -16.46 16.03 -13.10
C ILE A 291 -17.43 15.97 -14.30
N ALA A 292 -16.93 15.54 -15.46
CA ALA A 292 -17.76 15.41 -16.66
C ALA A 292 -18.88 14.38 -16.50
N ALA A 293 -18.60 13.22 -15.90
CA ALA A 293 -19.60 12.19 -15.62
C ALA A 293 -20.72 12.72 -14.70
N LYS A 294 -20.35 13.50 -13.67
CA LYS A 294 -21.33 14.12 -12.74
C LYS A 294 -22.14 15.23 -13.39
N SER A 295 -21.54 16.01 -14.29
CA SER A 295 -22.22 17.04 -15.08
C SER A 295 -23.32 16.47 -15.99
N GLN A 296 -23.07 15.34 -16.67
CA GLN A 296 -24.09 14.70 -17.52
C GLN A 296 -25.30 14.20 -16.72
N VAL A 297 -25.08 13.60 -15.54
CA VAL A 297 -26.16 13.16 -14.66
C VAL A 297 -27.01 14.34 -14.19
N ASN A 298 -26.37 15.43 -13.75
CA ASN A 298 -27.07 16.64 -13.34
C ASN A 298 -27.84 17.30 -14.50
N GLN A 299 -27.34 17.23 -15.74
CA GLN A 299 -28.09 17.70 -16.92
C GLN A 299 -29.29 16.83 -17.27
N VAL A 300 -29.19 15.50 -17.12
CA VAL A 300 -30.31 14.57 -17.39
C VAL A 300 -31.40 14.70 -16.31
N VAL A 301 -31.03 14.85 -15.03
CA VAL A 301 -31.99 15.09 -13.94
C VAL A 301 -32.64 16.48 -14.07
N GLY A 302 -31.88 17.51 -14.47
CA GLY A 302 -32.41 18.83 -14.77
C GLY A 302 -33.44 18.82 -15.91
N LYS A 303 -33.17 18.09 -17.00
CA LYS A 303 -34.10 17.94 -18.14
C LYS A 303 -35.31 17.07 -17.82
N ALA A 304 -35.17 16.03 -16.99
CA ALA A 304 -36.29 15.21 -16.53
C ALA A 304 -37.26 15.99 -15.62
N SER A 305 -36.73 16.89 -14.76
CA SER A 305 -37.58 17.77 -13.93
C SER A 305 -38.34 18.82 -14.77
N GLY A 306 -37.71 19.34 -15.84
CA GLY A 306 -38.35 20.26 -16.77
C GLY A 306 -39.44 19.61 -17.62
N PHE A 307 -39.24 18.35 -18.03
CA PHE A 307 -40.23 17.59 -18.80
C PHE A 307 -41.45 17.19 -17.94
N MET A 308 -41.24 16.75 -16.69
CA MET A 308 -42.33 16.45 -15.76
C MET A 308 -43.10 17.71 -15.33
N ARG A 309 -42.42 18.85 -15.14
CA ARG A 309 -43.09 20.13 -14.81
C ARG A 309 -43.86 20.73 -15.99
N GLY A 310 -43.48 20.40 -17.23
CA GLY A 310 -44.22 20.76 -18.45
C GLY A 310 -45.46 19.90 -18.71
N LEU A 311 -45.51 18.68 -18.17
CA LEU A 311 -46.66 17.76 -18.29
C LEU A 311 -47.75 18.00 -17.23
N PHE A 312 -47.42 18.60 -16.09
CA PHE A 312 -48.36 18.90 -15.00
C PHE A 312 -48.91 20.33 -14.97
N ASN A 313 -48.60 21.16 -15.97
CA ASN A 313 -49.02 22.56 -16.01
C ASN A 313 -49.77 22.96 -17.29
N ARG A 314 -50.34 21.97 -17.98
CA ARG A 314 -51.10 22.15 -19.21
C ARG A 314 -52.54 21.70 -19.02
N ASP A 315 -53.22 22.30 -18.05
CA ASP A 315 -54.68 22.36 -17.92
C ASP A 315 -55.04 23.66 -17.19
N LYS A 316 -55.08 24.76 -17.94
CA LYS A 316 -55.93 25.93 -17.71
C LYS A 316 -56.21 26.60 -19.05
#